data_AF-A0A355WLB0-F1
#
_entry.id   AF-A0A355WLB0-F1
#
_cell.length_a   1.000
_cell.length_b   1.000
_cell.length_c   1.000
_cell.angle_alpha   90.00
_cell.angle_beta   90.00
_cell.angle_gamma   90.00
#
_symmetry.space_group_name_H-M   'P 1'
#
loop_
_entity.id
_entity.type
_entity.pdbx_description
1 polymer ?
#
loop_
_entity_poly.entity_id
_entity_poly.type
_entity_poly.pdbx_seq_one_letter_code
_entity_poly.pdbx_strand_id
1 'polypeptide(L)'
;MSQAHKIAYYFGCLTPIVPLWYVFSYVGAVAGQKIPAELSLDFAIPICFIALTAPMMRSLPHFVAALVSVAATLALIWVPYNLGLIIAAILAMIAGAQVELWLKRRAGA
;
A
#
# COMPACT_ATOMS: atom_id res chain seq x y z
N MET A 1 -29.93 -6.43 -12.37
CA MET A 1 -29.44 -5.56 -13.47
C MET A 1 -29.15 -6.39 -14.71
N SER A 2 -29.66 -5.98 -15.87
CA SER A 2 -29.31 -6.57 -17.18
C SER A 2 -27.82 -6.37 -17.49
N GLN A 3 -27.20 -7.28 -18.25
CA GLN A 3 -25.78 -7.20 -18.63
C GLN A 3 -25.45 -5.89 -19.36
N ALA A 4 -26.35 -5.41 -20.23
CA ALA A 4 -26.17 -4.14 -20.93
C ALA A 4 -26.08 -2.93 -19.96
N HIS A 5 -26.87 -2.95 -18.87
CA HIS A 5 -26.82 -1.90 -17.84
C HIS A 5 -25.51 -1.90 -17.06
N LYS A 6 -24.97 -3.08 -16.74
CA LYS A 6 -23.66 -3.17 -16.07
C LYS A 6 -22.54 -2.63 -16.96
N ILE A 7 -22.55 -3.00 -18.24
CA ILE A 7 -21.57 -2.52 -19.23
C ILE A 7 -21.64 -0.99 -19.34
N ALA A 8 -22.83 -0.42 -19.55
CA ALA A 8 -23.00 1.03 -19.65
C ALA A 8 -22.54 1.76 -18.38
N TYR A 9 -22.84 1.22 -17.19
CA TYR A 9 -22.39 1.76 -15.92
C TYR A 9 -20.85 1.76 -15.79
N TYR A 10 -20.21 0.61 -16.02
CA TYR A 10 -18.74 0.52 -15.91
C TYR A 10 -18.03 1.36 -16.96
N PHE A 11 -18.52 1.38 -18.20
CA PHE A 11 -17.96 2.25 -19.24
C PHE A 11 -18.14 3.72 -18.85
N GLY A 12 -19.32 4.15 -18.40
CA GLY A 12 -19.55 5.52 -17.95
C GLY A 12 -18.61 5.95 -16.82
N CYS A 13 -18.34 5.07 -15.85
CA CYS A 13 -17.37 5.33 -14.78
C CYS A 13 -15.93 5.39 -15.31
N LEU A 14 -15.56 4.53 -16.25
CA LEU A 14 -14.20 4.45 -16.78
C LEU A 14 -13.88 5.55 -17.79
N THR A 15 -14.85 6.04 -18.55
CA THR A 15 -14.65 7.07 -19.60
C THR A 15 -13.93 8.33 -19.11
N PRO A 16 -14.22 8.93 -17.95
CA PRO A 16 -13.42 10.05 -17.46
C PRO A 16 -12.07 9.60 -16.89
N ILE A 17 -12.01 8.46 -16.21
CA ILE A 17 -10.82 8.03 -15.45
C ILE A 17 -9.70 7.58 -16.39
N VAL A 18 -10.01 6.73 -17.36
CA VAL A 18 -9.00 6.02 -18.17
C VAL A 18 -8.19 6.98 -19.06
N PRO A 19 -8.80 7.92 -19.81
CA PRO A 19 -8.04 8.87 -20.61
C PRO A 19 -7.16 9.77 -19.74
N LEU A 20 -7.68 10.28 -18.62
CA LEU A 20 -6.90 11.10 -17.68
C LEU A 20 -5.72 10.32 -17.13
N TRP A 21 -5.95 9.06 -16.71
CA TRP A 21 -4.89 8.18 -16.23
C TRP A 21 -3.78 8.02 -17.26
N TYR A 22 -4.11 7.71 -18.51
CA TYR A 22 -3.11 7.56 -19.56
C TYR A 22 -2.38 8.86 -19.88
N VAL A 23 -3.09 9.98 -19.97
CA VAL A 23 -2.50 11.30 -20.24
C VAL A 23 -1.50 11.66 -19.13
N PHE A 24 -1.90 11.59 -17.87
CA PHE A 24 -1.01 11.93 -16.76
C PHE A 24 0.11 10.91 -16.55
N SER A 25 -0.11 9.63 -16.83
CA SER A 25 0.97 8.63 -16.84
C SER A 25 2.02 8.96 -17.88
N TYR A 26 1.60 9.35 -19.09
CA TYR A 26 2.52 9.76 -20.16
C TYR A 26 3.25 11.06 -19.81
N VAL A 27 2.52 12.07 -19.30
CA VAL A 27 3.12 13.33 -18.84
C VAL A 27 4.17 13.05 -17.76
N GLY A 28 3.86 12.20 -16.77
CA GLY A 28 4.80 11.80 -15.73
C GLY A 28 6.03 11.09 -16.29
N ALA A 29 5.85 10.18 -17.25
CA ALA A 29 6.96 9.48 -17.89
C ALA A 29 7.91 10.42 -18.66
N VAL A 30 7.38 11.40 -19.39
CA VAL A 30 8.18 12.36 -20.17
C VAL A 30 8.79 13.45 -19.29
N ALA A 31 8.01 13.99 -18.34
CA ALA A 31 8.47 15.04 -17.43
C ALA A 31 9.48 14.50 -16.42
N GLY A 32 9.29 13.27 -15.93
CA GLY A 32 10.17 12.62 -14.94
C GLY A 32 11.63 12.53 -15.39
N GLN A 33 11.87 12.30 -16.68
CA GLN A 33 13.24 12.27 -17.25
C GLN A 33 13.97 13.61 -17.20
N LYS A 34 13.23 14.72 -17.06
CA LYS A 34 13.78 16.08 -16.99
C LYS A 34 13.98 16.57 -15.56
N ILE A 35 13.54 15.80 -14.56
CA ILE A 35 13.61 16.18 -13.15
C ILE A 35 15.01 15.85 -12.60
N PRO A 36 15.73 16.82 -12.01
CA PRO A 36 17.02 16.57 -11.37
C PRO A 36 16.95 15.48 -10.29
N ALA A 37 17.95 14.59 -10.25
CA ALA A 37 18.05 13.52 -9.26
C ALA A 37 18.11 14.06 -7.81
N GLU A 38 18.59 15.29 -7.62
CA GLU A 38 18.66 15.95 -6.31
C GLU A 38 17.29 16.11 -5.64
N LEU A 39 16.20 16.18 -6.42
CA LEU A 39 14.84 16.30 -5.90
C LEU A 39 14.28 14.99 -5.34
N SER A 40 15.01 13.86 -5.47
CA SER A 40 14.70 12.59 -4.80
C SER A 40 13.25 12.13 -5.00
N LEU A 41 12.71 12.34 -6.20
CA LEU A 41 11.31 12.06 -6.51
C LEU A 41 10.95 10.56 -6.39
N ASP A 42 11.96 9.69 -6.39
CA ASP A 42 11.82 8.25 -6.16
C ASP A 42 11.22 7.90 -4.78
N PHE A 43 11.31 8.82 -3.81
CA PHE A 43 10.66 8.67 -2.50
C PHE A 43 9.20 9.10 -2.47
N ALA A 44 8.70 9.78 -3.52
CA ALA A 44 7.34 10.28 -3.53
C ALA A 44 6.30 9.14 -3.40
N ILE A 45 6.54 8.00 -4.06
CA ILE A 45 5.65 6.84 -4.00
C ILE A 45 5.58 6.26 -2.57
N PRO A 46 6.70 5.87 -1.92
CA PRO A 46 6.68 5.45 -0.52
C PRO A 46 6.01 6.45 0.43
N ILE A 47 6.30 7.75 0.28
CA ILE A 47 5.72 8.80 1.13
C ILE A 47 4.21 8.89 0.94
N CYS A 48 3.70 8.82 -0.30
CA CYS A 48 2.27 8.78 -0.57
C CYS A 48 1.58 7.59 0.10
N PHE A 49 2.19 6.40 0.03
CA PHE A 49 1.65 5.22 0.74
C PHE A 49 1.65 5.40 2.25
N ILE A 50 2.71 5.95 2.83
CA ILE A 50 2.78 6.25 4.26
C ILE A 50 1.71 7.30 4.61
N ALA A 51 1.56 8.36 3.83
CA ALA A 51 0.57 9.41 4.10
C ALA A 51 -0.88 8.86 4.08
N LEU A 52 -1.19 7.91 3.19
CA LEU A 52 -2.50 7.26 3.13
C LEU A 52 -2.72 6.26 4.26
N THR A 53 -1.69 5.49 4.64
CA THR A 53 -1.80 4.39 5.61
C THR A 53 -1.59 4.83 7.07
N ALA A 54 -0.75 5.84 7.32
CA ALA A 54 -0.49 6.39 8.65
C ALA A 54 -1.75 6.77 9.44
N PRO A 55 -2.74 7.50 8.89
CA PRO A 55 -3.96 7.84 9.64
C PRO A 55 -4.86 6.63 9.92
N MET A 56 -4.65 5.50 9.24
CA MET A 56 -5.38 4.26 9.47
C MET A 56 -4.81 3.46 10.66
N MET A 57 -3.56 3.71 11.07
CA MET A 57 -2.92 3.07 12.22
C MET A 57 -3.44 3.63 13.54
N ARG A 58 -4.66 3.25 13.92
CA ARG A 58 -5.35 3.79 15.11
C ARG A 58 -5.37 2.85 16.32
N SER A 59 -4.85 1.63 16.19
CA SER A 59 -4.88 0.64 17.27
C SER A 59 -3.54 -0.07 17.43
N LEU A 60 -3.30 -0.59 18.63
CA LEU A 60 -2.08 -1.32 18.97
C LEU A 60 -1.77 -2.48 17.99
N PRO A 61 -2.75 -3.31 17.54
CA PRO A 61 -2.51 -4.30 16.49
C PRO A 61 -1.89 -3.74 15.21
N HIS A 62 -2.35 -2.56 14.74
CA HIS A 62 -1.80 -1.92 13.54
C HIS A 62 -0.35 -1.50 13.74
N PHE A 63 -0.04 -0.89 14.89
CA PHE A 63 1.33 -0.46 15.21
C PHE A 63 2.28 -1.65 15.34
N VAL A 64 1.86 -2.74 15.99
CA VAL A 64 2.66 -3.95 16.12
C VAL A 64 2.90 -4.59 14.75
N ALA A 65 1.86 -4.70 13.91
CA ALA A 65 2.01 -5.19 12.55
C ALA A 65 3.01 -4.33 11.75
N ALA A 66 2.90 -3.00 11.81
CA ALA A 66 3.82 -2.10 11.13
C ALA A 66 5.28 -2.27 11.62
N LEU A 67 5.49 -2.34 12.93
CA LEU A 67 6.83 -2.52 13.51
C LEU A 67 7.45 -3.86 13.10
N VAL A 68 6.68 -4.95 13.17
CA VAL A 68 7.12 -6.28 12.73
C VAL A 68 7.43 -6.28 11.24
N SER A 69 6.62 -5.61 10.42
CA SER A 69 6.87 -5.48 8.98
C SER A 69 8.19 -4.78 8.69
N VAL A 70 8.47 -3.65 9.36
CA VAL A 70 9.73 -2.90 9.21
C VAL A 70 10.92 -3.74 9.65
N ALA A 71 10.86 -4.31 10.86
CA ALA A 71 11.96 -5.10 11.41
C ALA A 71 12.25 -6.34 10.56
N ALA A 72 11.21 -7.09 10.17
CA ALA A 72 11.36 -8.28 9.33
C ALA A 72 11.87 -7.91 7.93
N THR A 73 11.38 -6.83 7.32
CA THR A 73 11.86 -6.39 6.00
C THR A 73 13.36 -6.10 6.03
N LEU A 74 13.82 -5.36 7.05
CA LEU A 74 15.24 -5.03 7.21
C LEU A 74 16.08 -6.28 7.47
N ALA A 75 15.59 -7.20 8.30
CA ALA A 75 16.26 -8.48 8.57
C ALA A 75 16.29 -9.41 7.34
N LEU A 76 15.30 -9.30 6.45
CA LEU A 76 15.16 -10.13 5.24
C LEU A 76 15.60 -9.42 3.95
N ILE A 77 16.37 -8.33 4.03
CA ILE A 77 16.86 -7.59 2.85
C ILE A 77 17.75 -8.42 1.91
N TRP A 78 18.45 -9.41 2.47
CA TRP A 78 19.28 -10.38 1.74
C TRP A 78 18.50 -11.37 0.85
N VAL A 79 17.17 -11.44 0.94
CA VAL A 79 16.36 -12.38 0.16
C VAL A 79 16.15 -11.82 -1.26
N PRO A 80 16.47 -12.58 -2.32
CA PRO A 80 16.35 -12.11 -3.70
C PRO A 80 14.89 -11.89 -4.12
N TYR A 81 14.70 -11.17 -5.24
CA TYR A 81 13.40 -10.90 -5.88
C TYR A 81 12.38 -10.17 -4.99
N ASN A 82 12.83 -9.42 -3.97
CA ASN A 82 11.97 -8.76 -2.99
C ASN A 82 11.04 -9.70 -2.20
N LEU A 83 11.33 -11.01 -2.17
CA LEU A 83 10.53 -12.00 -1.41
C LEU A 83 10.57 -11.73 0.09
N GLY A 84 11.62 -11.08 0.60
CA GLY A 84 11.71 -10.62 1.98
C GLY A 84 10.54 -9.74 2.39
N LEU A 85 10.01 -8.90 1.48
CA LEU A 85 8.83 -8.06 1.73
C LEU A 85 7.57 -8.90 1.92
N ILE A 86 7.39 -9.95 1.11
CA ILE A 86 6.23 -10.84 1.21
C ILE A 86 6.26 -11.61 2.53
N ILE A 87 7.43 -12.15 2.89
CA ILE A 87 7.60 -12.86 4.16
C ILE A 87 7.35 -11.92 5.34
N ALA A 88 7.91 -10.72 5.31
CA ALA A 88 7.69 -9.70 6.34
C ALA A 88 6.21 -9.31 6.47
N ALA A 89 5.49 -9.17 5.35
CA ALA A 89 4.05 -8.89 5.36
C ALA A 89 3.24 -10.01 6.04
N ILE A 90 3.57 -11.27 5.75
CA ILE A 90 2.91 -12.42 6.40
C ILE A 90 3.18 -12.41 7.90
N LEU A 91 4.44 -12.22 8.32
CA LEU A 91 4.82 -12.14 9.73
C LEU A 91 4.11 -11.00 10.46
N ALA A 92 4.03 -9.82 9.82
CA ALA A 92 3.34 -8.65 10.34
C ALA A 92 1.84 -8.89 10.55
N MET A 93 1.16 -9.51 9.56
CA MET A 93 -0.26 -9.85 9.67
C MET A 93 -0.51 -10.84 10.82
N ILE A 94 0.33 -11.87 10.95
CA ILE A 94 0.23 -12.84 12.05
C ILE A 94 0.39 -12.11 13.38
N ALA A 95 1.43 -11.30 13.54
CA ALA A 95 1.69 -10.58 14.78
C ALA A 95 0.54 -9.62 15.14
N GLY A 96 0.04 -8.84 14.18
CA GLY A 96 -1.10 -7.96 14.37
C GLY A 96 -2.36 -8.71 14.81
N ALA A 97 -2.68 -9.82 14.14
CA ALA A 97 -3.83 -10.66 14.48
C ALA A 97 -3.70 -11.27 15.89
N GLN A 98 -2.50 -11.72 16.28
CA GLN A 98 -2.28 -12.25 17.63
C GLN A 98 -2.45 -11.18 18.71
N VAL A 99 -1.99 -9.95 18.47
CA VAL A 99 -2.21 -8.83 19.39
C VAL A 99 -3.70 -8.48 19.50
N GLU A 100 -4.43 -8.49 18.38
CA GLU A 100 -5.87 -8.27 18.40
C GLU A 100 -6.60 -9.35 19.22
N LEU A 101 -6.26 -10.63 19.03
CA LEU A 101 -6.82 -11.73 19.80
C LEU A 101 -6.49 -11.63 21.29
N TRP A 102 -5.26 -11.24 21.63
CA TRP A 102 -4.84 -11.06 23.02
C TRP A 102 -5.60 -9.92 23.70
N LEU A 103 -5.79 -8.79 23.03
CA LEU A 103 -6.59 -7.67 23.54
C LEU A 103 -8.06 -8.08 23.75
N LYS A 104 -8.66 -8.81 22.79
CA LYS A 104 -10.04 -9.33 22.92
C LYS A 104 -10.17 -10.28 24.11
N ARG A 105 -9.19 -11.18 24.32
CA ARG A 105 -9.18 -12.09 25.48
C ARG A 105 -9.05 -11.34 26.80
N ARG A 106 -8.25 -10.27 26.86
CA ARG A 106 -8.09 -9.44 28.06
C ARG A 106 -9.30 -8.57 28.39
N ALA A 107 -10.05 -8.14 27.38
CA ALA A 107 -11.26 -7.34 27.59
C ALA A 107 -12.48 -8.19 27.98
N GLY A 108 -12.45 -9.51 27.72
CA GLY A 108 -13.49 -10.47 28.08
C GLY A 108 -13.19 -11.30 29.34
N ALA A 109 -12.11 -10.98 30.07
CA ALA A 109 -11.74 -11.53 31.36
C ALA A 109 -11.80 -10.43 32.42
#